data_AF-A0A920HTN7-F1
#
_entry.id   AF-A0A920HTN7-F1
#
_cell.length_a   1.000
_cell.length_b   1.000
_cell.length_c   1.000
_cell.angle_alpha   90.00
_cell.angle_beta   90.00
_cell.angle_gamma   90.00
#
_symmetry.space_group_name_H-M   'P 1'
#
loop_
_entity.id
_entity.type
_entity.pdbx_description
1 polymer ?
#
loop_
_entity_poly.entity_id
_entity_poly.type
_entity_poly.pdbx_seq_one_letter_code
_entity_poly.pdbx_strand_id
1 'polypeptide(L)'
;MVLTATNLKSRNTKLGNQIGISDGLNNSSNDLTEGFYTTNAVYNISKEKKIKLPIIDAVYNILYNNGSVDNEIGLLMNRPLRDENTSKD
;
A
#
# COMPACT_ATOMS: atom_id res chain seq x y z
N MET A 1 5.85 13.11 -11.55
CA MET A 1 4.77 13.80 -10.79
C MET A 1 4.56 13.05 -9.48
N VAL A 2 4.58 13.73 -8.32
CA VAL A 2 4.35 13.11 -6.98
C VAL A 2 3.18 13.79 -6.25
N LEU A 3 2.41 14.65 -6.93
CA LEU A 3 1.37 15.48 -6.31
C LEU A 3 0.31 14.66 -5.55
N THR A 4 -0.05 13.49 -6.08
CA THR A 4 -1.04 12.57 -5.49
C THR A 4 -0.52 11.80 -4.29
N ALA A 5 0.79 11.83 -4.02
CA ALA A 5 1.43 11.17 -2.88
C ALA A 5 2.00 12.17 -1.87
N THR A 6 2.10 13.46 -2.20
CA THR A 6 2.63 14.50 -1.29
C THR A 6 1.60 15.53 -0.83
N ASN A 7 0.36 15.48 -1.33
CA ASN A 7 -0.65 16.51 -1.04
C ASN A 7 -1.88 15.91 -0.36
N LEU A 8 -2.20 16.39 0.85
CA LEU A 8 -3.40 16.00 1.62
C LEU A 8 -4.74 16.36 0.96
N LYS A 9 -4.76 17.16 -0.12
CA LYS A 9 -5.95 17.35 -0.96
C LYS A 9 -6.29 16.10 -1.79
N SER A 10 -5.32 15.21 -2.02
CA SER A 10 -5.53 13.89 -2.61
C SER A 10 -6.36 13.02 -1.66
N ARG A 11 -7.46 12.42 -2.16
CA ARG A 11 -8.26 11.47 -1.39
C ARG A 11 -7.42 10.28 -0.92
N ASN A 12 -6.52 9.78 -1.79
CA ASN A 12 -5.61 8.68 -1.48
C ASN A 12 -4.64 9.05 -0.34
N THR A 13 -3.98 10.22 -0.40
CA THR A 13 -3.03 10.64 0.65
C THR A 13 -3.74 10.89 1.96
N LYS A 14 -4.91 11.53 1.92
CA LYS A 14 -5.71 11.79 3.13
C LYS A 14 -6.11 10.48 3.81
N LEU A 15 -6.62 9.51 3.05
CA LEU A 15 -6.98 8.20 3.56
C LEU A 15 -5.77 7.46 4.14
N GLY A 16 -4.67 7.39 3.40
CA GLY A 16 -3.43 6.76 3.87
C GLY A 16 -2.89 7.38 5.16
N ASN A 17 -2.94 8.71 5.29
CA ASN A 17 -2.54 9.41 6.51
C ASN A 17 -3.45 9.07 7.70
N GLN A 18 -4.77 8.99 7.48
CA GLN A 18 -5.71 8.57 8.52
C GLN A 18 -5.44 7.14 8.98
N ILE A 19 -5.24 6.20 8.04
CA ILE A 19 -4.90 4.81 8.32
C ILE A 19 -3.61 4.71 9.13
N GLY A 20 -2.58 5.46 8.75
CA GLY A 20 -1.31 5.50 9.47
C GLY A 20 -1.45 6.02 10.91
N ILE A 21 -2.28 7.05 11.12
CA ILE A 21 -2.53 7.59 12.48
C ILE A 21 -3.32 6.61 13.34
N SER A 22 -4.26 5.85 12.77
CA SER A 22 -5.10 4.89 13.50
C SER A 22 -4.55 3.47 13.55
N ASP A 23 -3.35 3.23 13.02
CA ASP A 23 -2.74 1.90 12.83
C ASP A 23 -3.70 0.86 12.21
N GLY A 24 -4.45 1.29 11.20
CA GLY A 24 -5.42 0.41 10.54
C GLY A 24 -6.59 1.14 9.91
N LEU A 25 -7.41 0.37 9.19
CA LEU A 25 -8.55 0.90 8.46
C LEU A 25 -9.77 1.12 9.36
N ASN A 26 -10.28 2.35 9.39
CA ASN A 26 -11.51 2.71 10.11
C ASN A 26 -12.72 2.75 9.17
N ASN A 27 -13.80 2.05 9.52
CA ASN A 27 -14.99 1.77 8.68
C ASN A 27 -15.71 2.98 8.04
N SER A 28 -15.41 4.22 8.43
CA SER A 28 -16.22 5.39 8.10
C SER A 28 -15.89 6.09 6.78
N SER A 29 -14.85 5.69 6.04
CA SER A 29 -14.43 6.39 4.81
C SER A 29 -13.97 5.48 3.67
N ASN A 30 -14.23 4.17 3.78
CA ASN A 30 -13.54 3.12 3.02
C ASN A 30 -13.90 3.09 1.52
N ASP A 31 -15.15 3.37 1.17
CA ASP A 31 -15.67 3.08 -0.18
C ASP A 31 -15.54 4.22 -1.21
N LEU A 32 -14.95 5.37 -0.85
CA LEU A 32 -15.00 6.58 -1.71
C LEU A 32 -13.66 6.94 -2.38
N THR A 33 -12.64 6.11 -2.21
CA THR A 33 -11.28 6.41 -2.67
C THR A 33 -10.81 5.37 -3.69
N GLU A 34 -10.42 5.84 -4.89
CA GLU A 34 -9.98 4.99 -6.00
C GLU A 34 -8.85 4.02 -5.61
N GLY A 35 -7.89 4.50 -4.79
CA GLY A 35 -6.77 3.69 -4.33
C GLY A 35 -7.19 2.42 -3.57
N PHE A 36 -8.36 2.41 -2.92
CA PHE A 36 -8.88 1.23 -2.21
C PHE A 36 -9.11 0.08 -3.22
N TYR A 37 -10.03 0.29 -4.17
CA TYR A 37 -10.37 -0.73 -5.17
C TYR A 37 -9.22 -1.05 -6.12
N THR A 38 -8.44 -0.04 -6.51
CA THR A 38 -7.28 -0.23 -7.41
C THR A 38 -6.21 -1.10 -6.75
N THR A 39 -6.01 -1.00 -5.43
CA THR A 39 -5.06 -1.88 -4.71
C THR A 39 -5.47 -3.35 -4.85
N ASN A 40 -6.74 -3.69 -4.65
CA ASN A 40 -7.21 -5.07 -4.83
C ASN A 40 -7.01 -5.56 -6.27
N ALA A 41 -7.36 -4.75 -7.26
CA ALA A 41 -7.18 -5.11 -8.67
C ALA A 41 -5.70 -5.35 -9.01
N VAL A 42 -4.81 -4.43 -8.63
CA VAL A 42 -3.36 -4.54 -8.91
C VAL A 42 -2.73 -5.71 -8.15
N TYR A 43 -3.15 -5.97 -6.90
CA TYR A 43 -2.72 -7.14 -6.14
C TYR A 43 -3.07 -8.43 -6.88
N ASN A 44 -4.32 -8.59 -7.34
CA ASN A 44 -4.74 -9.79 -8.06
C ASN A 44 -3.97 -9.98 -9.38
N ILE A 45 -3.78 -8.90 -10.15
CA ILE A 45 -2.99 -8.93 -11.38
C ILE A 45 -1.52 -9.32 -11.09
N SER A 46 -0.95 -8.83 -10.00
CA SER A 46 0.44 -9.15 -9.63
C SER A 46 0.61 -10.62 -9.28
N LYS A 47 -0.36 -11.24 -8.59
CA LYS A 47 -0.35 -12.68 -8.29
C LYS A 47 -0.51 -13.53 -9.55
N GLU A 48 -1.43 -13.16 -10.44
CA GLU A 48 -1.61 -13.85 -11.72
C GLU A 48 -0.33 -13.82 -12.57
N LYS A 49 0.29 -12.64 -12.68
CA LYS A 49 1.50 -12.43 -13.48
C LYS A 49 2.80 -12.79 -12.77
N LYS A 50 2.72 -13.24 -11.51
CA LYS A 50 3.89 -13.54 -10.64
C LYS A 50 4.87 -12.37 -10.53
N ILE A 51 4.34 -11.14 -10.50
CA ILE A 51 5.13 -9.90 -10.36
C ILE A 51 5.23 -9.55 -8.87
N LYS A 52 6.45 -9.30 -8.38
CA LYS A 52 6.67 -8.91 -6.99
C LYS A 52 6.41 -7.41 -6.80
N LEU A 53 5.30 -7.07 -6.12
CA LEU A 53 4.93 -5.68 -5.81
C LEU A 53 4.83 -5.49 -4.29
N PRO A 54 5.96 -5.41 -3.57
CA PRO A 54 5.99 -5.47 -2.11
C PRO A 54 5.23 -4.32 -1.43
N ILE A 55 5.21 -3.13 -2.03
CA ILE A 55 4.41 -2.00 -1.52
C ILE A 55 2.92 -2.28 -1.70
N ILE A 56 2.51 -2.85 -2.84
CA ILE A 56 1.10 -3.22 -3.06
C ILE A 56 0.69 -4.35 -2.12
N ASP A 57 1.56 -5.34 -1.88
CA ASP A 57 1.30 -6.42 -0.93
C ASP A 57 1.03 -5.86 0.48
N ALA A 58 1.87 -4.94 0.96
CA ALA A 58 1.69 -4.29 2.25
C ALA A 58 0.41 -3.46 2.33
N VAL A 59 0.13 -2.62 1.33
CA VAL A 59 -1.09 -1.81 1.28
C VAL A 59 -2.34 -2.70 1.21
N TYR A 60 -2.29 -3.79 0.44
CA TYR A 60 -3.38 -4.77 0.38
C TYR A 60 -3.65 -5.39 1.75
N ASN A 61 -2.60 -5.81 2.48
CA ASN A 61 -2.76 -6.40 3.79
C ASN A 61 -3.40 -5.43 4.81
N ILE A 62 -2.98 -4.17 4.80
CA ILE A 62 -3.55 -3.13 5.66
C ILE A 62 -5.04 -2.92 5.34
N LEU A 63 -5.39 -2.86 4.05
CA LEU A 63 -6.75 -2.53 3.61
C LEU A 63 -7.74 -3.71 3.68
N TYR A 64 -7.27 -4.94 3.43
CA TYR A 64 -8.14 -6.10 3.22
C TYR A 64 -7.94 -7.24 4.22
N ASN A 65 -6.78 -7.30 4.90
CA ASN A 65 -6.43 -8.38 5.82
C ASN A 65 -6.25 -7.91 7.28
N ASN A 66 -6.68 -6.68 7.60
CA ASN A 66 -6.51 -6.07 8.93
C ASN A 66 -5.05 -6.06 9.41
N GLY A 67 -4.08 -5.93 8.49
CA GLY A 67 -2.68 -5.80 8.84
C GLY A 67 -2.40 -4.49 9.58
N SER A 68 -1.62 -4.56 10.66
CA SER A 68 -1.09 -3.37 11.35
C SER A 68 -0.09 -2.65 10.44
N VAL A 69 -0.16 -1.33 10.43
CA VAL A 69 0.72 -0.47 9.62
C VAL A 69 2.16 -0.63 10.06
N ASP A 70 2.41 -0.64 11.37
CA ASP A 70 3.76 -0.79 11.93
C ASP A 70 4.40 -2.14 11.55
N ASN A 71 3.61 -3.21 11.60
CA ASN A 71 4.07 -4.54 11.21
C ASN A 71 4.43 -4.60 9.72
N GLU A 72 3.58 -4.07 8.85
CA GLU A 72 3.82 -4.07 7.40
C GLU A 72 5.01 -3.17 7.01
N ILE A 73 5.19 -2.03 7.67
CA ILE A 73 6.41 -1.21 7.54
C ILE A 73 7.64 -2.01 7.97
N GLY A 74 7.57 -2.71 9.11
CA GLY A 74 8.64 -3.56 9.59
C GLY A 74 9.03 -4.64 8.58
N LEU A 75 8.06 -5.29 7.95
CA LEU A 75 8.30 -6.27 6.89
C LEU A 75 8.98 -5.64 5.66
N LEU A 76 8.55 -4.43 5.26
CA LEU A 76 9.17 -3.70 4.15
C LEU A 76 10.62 -3.31 4.43
N MET A 77 10.90 -2.82 5.65
CA MET A 77 12.23 -2.37 6.05
C MET A 77 13.22 -3.52 6.27
N ASN A 78 12.74 -4.70 6.66
CA ASN A 78 13.56 -5.90 6.85
C ASN A 78 13.83 -6.69 5.56
N ARG A 79 13.44 -6.16 4.39
CA ARG A 79 13.73 -6.81 3.11
C ARG A 79 15.25 -6.87 2.87
N PRO A 80 15.76 -7.92 2.20
CA PRO A 80 17.17 -8.01 1.86
C PRO A 80 17.65 -6.79 1.08
N LEU A 81 18.85 -6.32 1.40
CA LEU A 81 19.52 -5.27 0.65
C LEU A 81 19.67 -5.71 -0.80
N ARG A 82 19.29 -4.82 -1.72
CA ARG A 82 19.43 -5.01 -3.16
C ARG A 82 20.07 -3.77 -3.75
N ASP A 83 20.96 -3.98 -4.71
CA ASP A 83 21.49 -2.89 -5.53
C ASP A 83 20.35 -2.27 -6.33
N GLU A 84 20.30 -0.94 -6.34
CA GLU A 84 19.27 -0.15 -7.01
C GLU A 84 19.23 -0.40 -8.52
N ASN A 85 20.39 -0.67 -9.13
CA ASN A 85 20.52 -0.83 -10.58
C ASN A 85 20.43 -2.28 -11.05
N THR A 86 20.31 -3.24 -10.13
CA THR A 86 20.27 -4.65 -10.52
C THR A 86 18.83 -5.09 -10.78
N SER A 87 18.44 -5.05 -12.05
CA SER A 87 17.27 -5.75 -12.57
C SER A 87 17.54 -7.26 -12.61
N LYS A 88 17.46 -7.92 -11.46
CA LYS A 88 17.29 -9.38 -11.38
C LYS A 88 15.97 -9.65 -10.69
N ASP A 89 14.92 -9.63 -11.50
CA ASP A 89 13.64 -10.32 -11.30
C ASP A 89 13.28 -10.97 -12.65
#